data_AF-A0AAU6KZA3-F1
#
_entry.id   AF-A0AAU6KZA3-F1
#
_cell.length_a   1.000
_cell.length_b   1.000
_cell.length_c   1.000
_cell.angle_alpha   90.00
_cell.angle_beta   90.00
_cell.angle_gamma   90.00
#
_symmetry.space_group_name_H-M   'P 1'
#
loop_
_entity.id
_entity.type
_entity.pdbx_description
1 polymer ?
#
loop_
_entity_poly.entity_id
_entity_poly.type
_entity_poly.pdbx_seq_one_letter_code
_entity_poly.pdbx_strand_id
1 'polypeptide(L)'
;MTGEQPWAVRLSPQAAKTLAELPEPARETVRDVLDIAVRAPWGWPQWNAGDPEGENVRAASVGRLSVVYMANRLTRRLSVLGIVWLG
;
A
#
# COMPACT_ATOMS: atom_id res chain seq x y z
N MET A 1 -22.41 13.21 7.04
CA MET A 1 -21.13 12.48 6.85
C MET A 1 -21.48 11.12 6.29
N THR A 2 -21.36 10.92 4.98
CA THR A 2 -21.58 9.61 4.35
C THR A 2 -20.58 8.61 4.90
N GLY A 3 -21.07 7.61 5.64
CA GLY A 3 -20.28 6.56 6.26
C GLY A 3 -19.70 5.59 5.24
N GLU A 4 -18.74 6.06 4.44
CA GLU A 4 -17.96 5.17 3.59
C GLU A 4 -17.09 4.28 4.47
N GLN A 5 -17.35 2.98 4.41
CA GLN A 5 -16.57 2.00 5.15
C GLN A 5 -15.10 2.04 4.67
N PRO A 6 -14.13 2.08 5.60
CA PRO A 6 -12.71 2.12 5.23
C PRO A 6 -12.33 0.88 4.41
N TRP A 7 -11.41 1.06 3.46
CA TRP A 7 -10.96 -0.02 2.60
C TRP A 7 -10.28 -1.11 3.43
N ALA A 8 -10.64 -2.38 3.20
CA ALA A 8 -10.02 -3.48 3.92
C ALA A 8 -8.63 -3.77 3.35
N VAL A 9 -7.61 -3.80 4.22
CA VAL A 9 -6.24 -4.12 3.84
C VAL A 9 -5.98 -5.62 3.95
N ARG A 10 -5.27 -6.17 2.97
CA ARG A 10 -4.75 -7.54 2.95
C ARG A 10 -3.28 -7.51 2.57
N LEU A 11 -2.45 -8.16 3.37
CA LEU A 11 -1.03 -8.32 3.10
C LEU A 11 -0.82 -9.61 2.32
N SER A 12 0.00 -9.56 1.26
CA SER A 12 0.59 -10.79 0.72
C SER A 12 1.45 -11.49 1.79
N PRO A 13 1.67 -12.81 1.71
CA PRO A 13 2.53 -13.50 2.67
C PRO A 13 3.93 -12.89 2.76
N GLN A 14 4.48 -12.46 1.62
CA GLN A 14 5.79 -11.80 1.57
C GLN A 14 5.75 -10.41 2.23
N ALA A 15 4.72 -9.60 1.96
CA ALA A 15 4.58 -8.28 2.59
C ALA A 15 4.40 -8.40 4.11
N ALA A 16 3.63 -9.39 4.58
CA ALA A 16 3.47 -9.66 6.00
C ALA A 16 4.80 -10.05 6.67
N LYS A 17 5.59 -10.92 6.01
CA LYS A 17 6.93 -11.29 6.47
C LYS A 17 7.85 -10.07 6.56
N THR A 18 7.96 -9.29 5.48
CA THR A 18 8.82 -8.10 5.47
C THR A 18 8.39 -7.11 6.55
N LEU A 19 7.09 -6.84 6.71
CA LEU A 19 6.59 -5.95 7.76
C LEU A 19 6.99 -6.40 9.17
N ALA A 20 7.06 -7.70 9.43
CA ALA A 20 7.46 -8.24 10.73
C ALA A 20 8.96 -8.06 11.02
N GLU A 21 9.80 -8.01 9.97
CA GLU A 21 11.26 -7.88 10.04
C GLU A 21 11.72 -6.41 10.06
N LEU A 22 10.83 -5.46 9.77
CA LEU A 22 11.17 -4.03 9.74
C LEU A 22 11.48 -3.47 11.15
N PRO A 23 12.45 -2.53 11.24
CA PRO A 23 12.62 -1.74 12.47
C PRO A 23 11.36 -0.92 12.77
N GLU A 24 11.14 -0.60 14.05
CA GLU A 24 9.91 0.07 14.51
C GLU A 24 9.55 1.35 13.74
N PRO A 25 10.49 2.29 13.47
CA PRO A 25 10.16 3.49 12.72
C PRO A 25 9.68 3.20 11.28
N ALA A 26 10.23 2.16 10.65
CA ALA A 26 9.80 1.75 9.32
C ALA A 26 8.41 1.10 9.35
N ARG A 27 8.09 0.31 10.39
CA ARG A 27 6.75 -0.25 10.59
C ARG A 27 5.70 0.84 10.80
N GLU A 28 6.02 1.89 11.54
CA GLU A 28 5.15 3.05 11.71
C GLU A 28 4.90 3.76 10.37
N THR A 29 5.96 3.98 9.59
CA THR A 29 5.83 4.57 8.25
C THR A 29 4.93 3.73 7.32
N VAL A 30 5.04 2.39 7.37
CA VAL A 30 4.10 1.51 6.62
C VAL A 30 2.66 1.74 7.09
N ARG A 31 2.42 1.84 8.39
CA ARG A 31 1.07 2.08 8.94
C ARG A 31 0.51 3.42 8.46
N ASP A 32 1.30 4.48 8.50
CA ASP A 32 0.89 5.82 8.05
C ASP A 32 0.55 5.82 6.55
N VAL A 33 1.38 5.19 5.74
CA VAL A 33 1.12 5.03 4.30
C VAL A 33 -0.18 4.28 4.04
N LEU A 34 -0.42 3.17 4.75
CA LEU A 34 -1.65 2.39 4.60
C LEU A 34 -2.88 3.15 5.12
N ASP A 35 -2.74 3.91 6.20
CA ASP A 35 -3.78 4.78 6.75
C ASP A 35 -4.21 5.88 5.76
N ILE A 36 -3.25 6.46 5.04
CA ILE A 36 -3.54 7.36 3.91
C ILE A 36 -4.21 6.59 2.76
N ALA A 37 -3.67 5.44 2.37
CA ALA A 37 -4.17 4.66 1.24
C ALA A 37 -5.61 4.18 1.44
N VAL A 38 -6.03 3.83 2.67
CA VAL A 38 -7.43 3.41 2.92
C VAL A 38 -8.44 4.55 2.77
N ARG A 39 -7.99 5.81 2.93
CA ARG A 39 -8.81 7.02 2.70
C ARG A 39 -8.73 7.51 1.26
N ALA A 40 -7.58 7.37 0.62
CA ALA A 40 -7.32 7.78 -0.75
C ALA A 40 -6.57 6.68 -1.54
N PRO A 41 -7.25 5.60 -1.97
CA PRO A 41 -6.61 4.46 -2.64
C PRO A 41 -5.86 4.80 -3.93
N TRP A 42 -6.27 5.86 -4.62
CA TRP A 42 -5.62 6.39 -5.83
C TRP A 42 -4.76 7.64 -5.56
N GLY A 43 -4.53 7.98 -4.28
CA GLY A 43 -3.75 9.17 -3.91
C GLY A 43 -2.25 9.06 -4.18
N TRP A 44 -1.73 7.83 -4.29
CA TRP A 44 -0.36 7.54 -4.66
C TRP A 44 -0.24 7.31 -6.19
N PRO A 45 0.92 7.60 -6.80
CA PRO A 45 1.11 7.40 -8.24
C PRO A 45 0.99 5.93 -8.64
N GLN A 46 0.71 5.70 -9.92
CA GLN A 46 0.82 4.36 -10.50
C GLN A 46 2.24 3.83 -10.35
N TRP A 47 2.37 2.57 -9.96
CA TRP A 47 3.68 1.95 -9.75
C TRP A 47 4.51 1.90 -11.04
N ASN A 48 3.87 1.53 -12.15
CA ASN A 48 4.48 1.54 -13.48
C ASN A 48 3.54 2.24 -14.47
N ALA A 49 3.84 3.49 -14.81
CA ALA A 49 3.03 4.28 -15.74
C ALA A 49 3.05 3.76 -17.19
N GLY A 50 4.03 2.92 -17.55
CA GLY A 50 4.12 2.28 -18.86
C GLY A 50 3.30 0.98 -18.97
N ASP A 51 2.72 0.51 -17.87
CA ASP A 51 1.93 -0.71 -17.81
C ASP A 51 0.44 -0.37 -17.66
N PRO A 52 -0.34 -0.38 -18.75
CA PRO A 52 -1.77 -0.08 -18.70
C PRO A 52 -2.57 -1.12 -17.90
N GLU A 53 -2.13 -2.37 -17.82
CA GLU A 53 -2.79 -3.41 -17.01
C GLU A 53 -2.55 -3.18 -15.51
N GLY A 54 -1.43 -2.54 -15.19
CA GLY A 54 -1.06 -2.10 -13.85
C GLY A 54 -1.78 -0.84 -13.37
N GLU A 55 -2.84 -0.38 -14.05
CA GLU A 55 -3.50 0.90 -13.72
C GLU A 55 -3.87 0.97 -12.25
N ASN A 56 -4.27 -0.13 -11.60
CA ASN A 56 -4.72 -0.16 -10.20
C ASN A 56 -3.61 -0.36 -9.18
N VAL A 57 -2.36 -0.54 -9.63
CA VAL A 57 -1.20 -0.75 -8.77
C VAL A 57 -0.55 0.58 -8.45
N ARG A 58 -0.34 0.82 -7.16
CA ARG A 58 0.17 2.07 -6.60
C ARG A 58 1.44 1.82 -5.82
N ALA A 59 2.33 2.81 -5.86
CA ALA A 59 3.54 2.80 -5.08
C ALA A 59 3.64 4.08 -4.24
N ALA A 60 3.77 3.90 -2.92
CA ALA A 60 4.06 4.96 -1.98
C ALA A 60 5.52 4.81 -1.53
N SER A 61 6.34 5.83 -1.78
CA SER A 61 7.75 5.84 -1.40
C SER A 61 8.02 6.96 -0.39
N VAL A 62 8.55 6.59 0.77
CA VAL A 62 8.94 7.50 1.85
C VAL A 62 10.37 7.18 2.27
N GLY A 63 11.32 8.02 1.84
CA GLY A 63 12.74 7.79 2.08
C GLY A 63 13.20 6.45 1.50
N ARG A 64 13.67 5.54 2.37
CA ARG A 64 14.15 4.20 2.01
C ARG A 64 13.07 3.11 2.02
N LEU A 65 11.83 3.47 2.35
CA LEU A 65 10.70 2.56 2.39
C LEU A 65 9.81 2.77 1.16
N SER A 66 9.37 1.68 0.53
CA SER A 66 8.30 1.71 -0.47
C SER A 66 7.26 0.64 -0.18
N VAL A 67 5.99 1.01 -0.31
CA VAL A 67 4.84 0.10 -0.20
C VAL A 67 4.14 0.06 -1.54
N VAL A 68 4.02 -1.14 -2.11
CA VAL A 68 3.30 -1.39 -3.36
C VAL A 68 1.99 -2.09 -3.04
N TYR A 69 0.88 -1.53 -3.49
CA TYR A 69 -0.44 -2.11 -3.26
C TYR A 69 -1.32 -2.01 -4.51
N MET A 70 -2.30 -2.89 -4.61
CA MET A 70 -3.34 -2.85 -5.63
C MET A 70 -4.66 -2.41 -4.99
N ALA A 71 -5.30 -1.41 -5.58
CA ALA A 71 -6.61 -0.91 -5.19
C ALA A 71 -7.71 -1.59 -6.01
N ASN A 72 -8.49 -2.48 -5.39
CA ASN A 72 -9.62 -3.14 -6.04
C ASN A 72 -10.93 -2.41 -5.75
N ARG A 73 -11.42 -1.63 -6.72
CA ARG A 73 -12.69 -0.87 -6.60
C ARG A 73 -13.91 -1.74 -6.35
N LEU A 74 -13.99 -2.90 -7.00
CA LEU A 74 -15.16 -3.80 -6.93
C LEU A 74 -15.33 -4.39 -5.53
N THR A 75 -14.23 -4.67 -4.84
CA THR A 75 -14.25 -5.31 -3.51
C THR A 75 -13.93 -4.33 -2.37
N ARG A 76 -13.63 -3.06 -2.67
CA ARG A 76 -13.10 -2.05 -1.73
C ARG A 76 -11.96 -2.61 -0.85
N ARG A 77 -11.01 -3.29 -1.50
CA ARG A 77 -9.84 -3.89 -0.84
C ARG A 77 -8.54 -3.32 -1.36
N LEU A 78 -7.59 -3.12 -0.44
CA LEU A 78 -6.19 -2.88 -0.74
C LEU A 78 -5.42 -4.18 -0.55
N SER A 79 -4.81 -4.67 -1.61
CA SER A 79 -3.89 -5.81 -1.55
C SER A 79 -2.46 -5.30 -1.57
N VAL A 80 -1.77 -5.34 -0.44
CA VAL A 80 -0.34 -4.99 -0.36
C VAL A 80 0.45 -6.11 -1.00
N LEU A 81 1.05 -5.79 -2.14
CA LEU A 81 1.79 -6.73 -2.97
C LEU A 81 3.22 -6.91 -2.43
N GLY A 82 3.85 -5.80 -2.06
CA GLY A 82 5.21 -5.80 -1.56
C GLY A 82 5.52 -4.59 -0.67
N ILE A 83 6.46 -4.80 0.24
CA ILE A 83 7.10 -3.76 1.02
C ILE A 83 8.59 -3.87 0.73
N VAL A 84 9.23 -2.76 0.37
CA VAL A 84 10.65 -2.68 0.07
C VAL A 84 11.28 -1.73 1.08
N TRP A 85 12.36 -2.17 1.70
CA TRP A 85 13.12 -1.40 2.66
C TRP A 85 14.61 -1.49 2.33
N LEU A 86 15.25 -0.33 2.18
CA LEU A 86 16.65 -0.21 1.75
C LEU A 86 17.61 0.14 2.90
N GLY A 87 17.25 -0.14 4.17
CA GLY A 87 18.03 0.28 5.36
C GLY A 87 18.02 -0.68 6.54
#